data_AF-A0A1I1IE29-F1
#
_entry.id   AF-A0A1I1IE29-F1
#
_cell.length_a   1.000
_cell.length_b   1.000
_cell.length_c   1.000
_cell.angle_alpha   90.00
_cell.angle_beta   90.00
_cell.angle_gamma   90.00
#
_symmetry.space_group_name_H-M   'P 1'
#
loop_
_entity.id
_entity.type
_entity.pdbx_description
1 polymer ?
#
loop_
_entity_poly.entity_id
_entity_poly.type
_entity_poly.pdbx_seq_one_letter_code
_entity_poly.pdbx_strand_id
1 'polypeptide(L)'
;MLLDILGILIAFCSVMLMFSLIVTAFIQFLQNNLKWRTRHLKLGLDALAVYIYEAHCKNNWVSQEILSETFVDLMKPKIKANRAGLFYQLFRNYERAHVGHDEIKFALTKLHQQSDNQIKPELKLLLQEIDAFFVRIETEMSSHFARKTHFWSFMIAAVFVILFQLDTFSVLAKVSQDQAYREHLIKNVQQEIKAQKTICDGVITSVKFQQCLTQTEQKLALYDFTLLPKGEAHYYKVGETHHHKTLWQLISFWIGMVISTIFISLGAPFWFNRIKTLIQLKDKLSKVTVK
;
A
#
# COMPACT_ATOMS: atom_id res chain seq x y z
N MET A 1 27.99 25.44 -3.87
CA MET A 1 27.77 24.47 -4.97
C MET A 1 27.28 23.11 -4.47
N LEU A 2 28.08 22.35 -3.69
CA LEU A 2 27.67 21.01 -3.26
C LEU A 2 26.48 21.02 -2.27
N LEU A 3 26.44 21.99 -1.34
CA LEU A 3 25.30 22.20 -0.44
C LEU A 3 24.02 22.64 -1.18
N ASP A 4 24.17 23.35 -2.30
CA ASP A 4 23.04 23.81 -3.13
C ASP A 4 22.43 22.66 -3.92
N ILE A 5 23.27 21.81 -4.53
CA ILE A 5 22.85 20.56 -5.19
C ILE A 5 22.09 19.68 -4.20
N LEU A 6 22.58 19.56 -2.96
CA LEU A 6 21.92 18.78 -1.93
C LEU A 6 20.58 19.39 -1.52
N GLY A 7 20.46 20.72 -1.47
CA GLY A 7 19.20 21.43 -1.27
C GLY A 7 18.18 21.15 -2.39
N ILE A 8 18.62 21.17 -3.65
CA ILE A 8 17.79 20.84 -4.82
C ILE A 8 17.28 19.38 -4.72
N LEU A 9 18.17 18.44 -4.38
CA LEU A 9 17.80 17.03 -4.22
C LEU A 9 16.79 16.83 -3.08
N ILE A 10 16.97 17.50 -1.94
CA ILE A 10 16.03 17.42 -0.82
C ILE A 10 14.65 17.94 -1.23
N ALA A 11 14.59 19.09 -1.90
CA ALA A 11 13.33 19.67 -2.37
C ALA A 11 12.64 18.78 -3.41
N PHE A 12 13.40 18.21 -4.36
CA PHE A 12 12.89 17.24 -5.33
C PHE A 12 12.30 16.00 -4.64
N CYS A 13 13.05 15.39 -3.71
CA CYS A 13 12.57 14.25 -2.94
C CYS A 13 11.31 14.58 -2.12
N SER A 14 11.19 15.81 -1.60
CA SER A 14 10.00 16.26 -0.87
C SER A 14 8.76 16.29 -1.75
N VAL A 15 8.88 16.79 -2.98
CA VAL A 15 7.76 16.80 -3.94
C VAL A 15 7.35 15.37 -4.29
N MET A 16 8.32 14.50 -4.55
CA MET A 16 8.05 13.09 -4.84
C MET A 16 7.39 12.37 -3.66
N LEU A 17 7.82 12.66 -2.43
CA LEU A 17 7.21 12.13 -1.21
C LEU A 17 5.73 12.51 -1.12
N MET A 18 5.38 13.77 -1.40
CA MET A 18 3.99 14.24 -1.36
C MET A 18 3.09 13.44 -2.30
N PHE A 19 3.50 13.25 -3.56
CA PHE A 19 2.72 12.47 -4.53
C PHE A 19 2.65 10.99 -4.14
N SER A 20 3.76 10.41 -3.67
CA SER A 20 3.77 9.05 -3.16
C SER A 20 2.84 8.87 -1.96
N LEU A 21 2.69 9.86 -1.08
CA LEU A 21 1.72 9.80 0.03
C LEU A 21 0.29 9.77 -0.49
N ILE A 22 -0.07 10.67 -1.41
CA ILE A 22 -1.43 10.74 -1.99
C ILE A 22 -1.78 9.41 -2.65
N VAL A 23 -0.89 8.87 -3.49
CA VAL A 23 -1.11 7.60 -4.17
C VAL A 23 -1.19 6.45 -3.17
N THR A 24 -0.32 6.41 -2.15
CA THR A 24 -0.36 5.37 -1.12
C THR A 24 -1.69 5.41 -0.34
N ALA A 25 -2.14 6.59 0.08
CA ALA A 25 -3.41 6.77 0.79
C ALA A 25 -4.60 6.34 -0.07
N PHE A 26 -4.57 6.68 -1.36
CA PHE A 26 -5.61 6.28 -2.30
C PHE A 26 -5.64 4.76 -2.53
N ILE A 27 -4.47 4.11 -2.64
CA ILE A 27 -4.36 2.66 -2.73
C ILE A 27 -4.92 2.00 -1.46
N GLN A 28 -4.58 2.51 -0.27
CA GLN A 28 -5.11 2.00 0.98
C GLN A 28 -6.63 2.15 1.06
N PHE A 29 -7.16 3.29 0.63
CA PHE A 29 -8.60 3.53 0.52
C PHE A 29 -9.28 2.51 -0.40
N LEU A 30 -8.72 2.27 -1.59
CA LEU A 30 -9.23 1.27 -2.52
C LEU A 30 -9.15 -0.15 -1.95
N GLN A 31 -8.03 -0.53 -1.35
CA GLN A 31 -7.87 -1.85 -0.73
C GLN A 31 -8.91 -2.11 0.35
N ASN A 32 -9.19 -1.09 1.17
CA ASN A 32 -10.19 -1.17 2.22
C ASN A 32 -11.62 -1.30 1.65
N ASN A 33 -11.96 -0.49 0.64
CA ASN A 33 -13.31 -0.45 0.09
C ASN A 33 -13.62 -1.67 -0.80
N LEU A 34 -12.68 -2.07 -1.66
CA LEU A 34 -12.88 -3.19 -2.56
C LEU A 34 -12.79 -4.57 -1.88
N LYS A 35 -12.49 -4.61 -0.58
CA LYS A 35 -12.35 -5.83 0.24
C LYS A 35 -11.50 -6.91 -0.42
N TRP A 36 -10.45 -6.51 -1.14
CA TRP A 36 -9.63 -7.45 -1.90
C TRP A 36 -9.07 -8.54 -1.02
N ARG A 37 -8.62 -8.19 0.18
CA ARG A 37 -8.06 -9.15 1.13
C ARG A 37 -9.08 -10.21 1.56
N THR A 38 -10.30 -9.82 1.90
CA THR A 38 -11.37 -10.76 2.27
C THR A 38 -11.74 -11.69 1.11
N ARG A 39 -11.85 -11.15 -0.11
CA ARG A 39 -12.14 -11.98 -1.29
C ARG A 39 -11.07 -13.05 -1.53
N HIS A 40 -9.80 -12.70 -1.36
CA HIS A 40 -8.71 -13.67 -1.50
C HIS A 40 -8.70 -14.71 -0.37
N LEU A 41 -8.99 -14.30 0.87
CA LEU A 41 -9.13 -15.23 1.98
C LEU A 41 -10.28 -16.22 1.76
N LYS A 42 -11.43 -15.75 1.26
CA LYS A 42 -12.56 -16.62 0.90
C LYS A 42 -12.14 -17.67 -0.11
N LEU A 43 -11.42 -17.28 -1.16
CA LEU A 43 -10.92 -18.22 -2.18
C LEU A 43 -10.01 -19.31 -1.57
N GLY A 44 -9.13 -18.97 -0.63
CA GLY A 44 -8.29 -19.96 0.03
C GLY A 44 -9.05 -20.88 0.99
N LEU A 45 -10.04 -20.34 1.71
CA LEU A 45 -10.91 -21.14 2.58
C LEU A 45 -11.78 -22.10 1.75
N ASP A 46 -12.28 -21.65 0.60
CA ASP A 46 -13.01 -22.50 -0.35
C ASP A 46 -12.10 -23.60 -0.93
N ALA A 47 -10.87 -23.26 -1.31
CA ALA A 47 -9.88 -24.25 -1.76
C ALA A 47 -9.54 -25.28 -0.66
N LEU A 48 -9.47 -24.84 0.60
CA LEU A 48 -9.26 -25.70 1.76
C LEU A 48 -10.46 -26.63 2.00
N ALA A 49 -11.68 -26.12 1.84
CA ALA A 49 -12.89 -26.95 1.90
C ALA A 49 -12.89 -28.02 0.80
N VAL A 50 -12.54 -27.67 -0.44
CA VAL A 50 -12.47 -28.62 -1.55
C VAL A 50 -11.44 -29.72 -1.27
N TYR A 51 -10.24 -29.36 -0.81
CA TYR A 51 -9.18 -30.32 -0.48
C TYR A 51 -9.62 -31.34 0.58
N ILE A 52 -10.19 -30.86 1.70
CA ILE A 52 -10.68 -31.74 2.77
C ILE A 52 -11.83 -32.63 2.26
N TYR A 53 -12.71 -32.07 1.44
CA TYR A 53 -13.84 -32.82 0.92
C TYR A 53 -13.36 -34.01 0.05
N GLU A 54 -12.41 -33.76 -0.85
CA GLU A 54 -11.83 -34.80 -1.71
C GLU A 54 -11.03 -35.85 -0.93
N ALA A 55 -10.27 -35.43 0.08
CA ALA A 55 -9.40 -36.32 0.86
C ALA A 55 -10.17 -37.20 1.86
N HIS A 56 -11.17 -36.64 2.56
CA HIS A 56 -11.78 -37.28 3.74
C HIS A 56 -13.31 -37.37 3.70
N CYS A 57 -14.01 -36.54 2.91
CA CYS A 57 -15.47 -36.51 2.92
C CYS A 57 -16.14 -37.36 1.83
N LYS A 58 -15.37 -37.91 0.89
CA LYS A 58 -15.89 -38.79 -0.18
C LYS A 58 -16.66 -40.00 0.36
N ASN A 59 -16.43 -40.37 1.62
CA ASN A 59 -17.08 -41.46 2.34
C ASN A 59 -18.32 -41.02 3.16
N ASN A 60 -19.03 -39.97 2.74
CA ASN A 60 -20.23 -39.40 3.39
C ASN A 60 -20.02 -38.73 4.77
N TRP A 61 -18.81 -38.26 5.12
CA TRP A 61 -18.58 -37.61 6.42
C TRP A 61 -19.31 -36.25 6.56
N VAL A 62 -19.05 -35.30 5.66
CA VAL A 62 -19.63 -33.94 5.63
C VAL A 62 -19.73 -33.44 4.17
N SER A 63 -20.80 -32.76 3.78
CA SER A 63 -20.90 -32.19 2.42
C SER A 63 -19.96 -31.00 2.22
N GLN A 64 -19.52 -30.79 0.97
CA GLN A 64 -18.65 -29.66 0.61
C GLN A 64 -19.27 -28.30 0.99
N GLU A 65 -20.60 -28.17 0.83
CA GLU A 65 -21.33 -26.93 1.14
C GLU A 65 -21.28 -26.60 2.63
N ILE A 66 -21.53 -27.57 3.51
CA ILE A 66 -21.47 -27.38 4.97
C ILE A 66 -20.05 -26.98 5.40
N LEU A 67 -19.04 -27.56 4.76
CA LEU A 67 -17.65 -27.28 5.08
C LEU A 67 -17.22 -25.86 4.64
N SER A 68 -17.56 -25.46 3.41
CA SER A 68 -17.33 -24.09 2.93
C SER A 68 -18.10 -23.08 3.78
N GLU A 69 -19.36 -23.34 4.10
CA GLU A 69 -20.15 -22.45 4.97
C GLU A 69 -19.52 -22.30 6.36
N THR A 70 -19.05 -23.40 6.95
CA THR A 70 -18.37 -23.38 8.26
C THR A 70 -17.11 -22.51 8.23
N PHE A 71 -16.31 -22.60 7.16
CA PHE A 71 -15.11 -21.76 7.03
C PHE A 71 -15.46 -20.30 6.70
N VAL A 72 -16.46 -20.06 5.87
CA VAL A 72 -16.95 -18.70 5.58
C VAL A 72 -17.54 -18.04 6.83
N ASP A 73 -18.15 -18.82 7.72
CA ASP A 73 -18.66 -18.35 9.01
C ASP A 73 -17.55 -17.88 9.96
N LEU A 74 -16.33 -18.42 9.86
CA LEU A 74 -15.17 -17.92 10.62
C LEU A 74 -14.79 -16.49 10.23
N MET A 75 -15.12 -16.07 9.00
CA MET A 75 -14.90 -14.70 8.53
C MET A 75 -15.97 -13.72 9.02
N LYS A 76 -17.14 -14.20 9.49
CA LYS A 76 -18.20 -13.32 9.98
C LYS A 76 -17.81 -12.75 11.35
N PRO A 77 -18.00 -11.44 11.59
CA PRO A 77 -17.66 -10.84 12.87
C PRO A 77 -18.57 -11.36 13.99
N LYS A 78 -17.99 -11.84 15.09
CA LYS A 78 -18.73 -12.25 16.29
C LYS A 78 -19.34 -11.06 17.05
N ILE A 79 -18.77 -9.86 16.88
CA ILE A 79 -19.24 -8.64 17.53
C ILE A 79 -20.28 -7.97 16.64
N LYS A 80 -21.56 -8.05 17.04
CA LYS A 80 -22.64 -7.28 16.43
C LYS A 80 -22.68 -5.89 17.09
N ALA A 81 -22.05 -4.90 16.45
CA ALA A 81 -22.14 -3.52 16.93
C ALA A 81 -23.58 -2.99 16.77
N ASN A 82 -24.27 -2.74 17.88
CA ASN A 82 -25.60 -2.14 17.91
C ASN A 82 -25.48 -0.60 17.83
N ARG A 83 -25.20 -0.05 16.64
CA ARG A 83 -25.30 1.40 16.39
C ARG A 83 -25.89 1.67 15.01
N ALA A 84 -27.00 2.41 15.00
CA ALA A 84 -27.70 2.86 13.82
C ALA A 84 -27.07 4.16 13.31
N GLY A 85 -26.37 4.10 12.17
CA GLY A 85 -25.84 5.27 11.48
C GLY A 85 -25.56 4.95 10.02
N LEU A 86 -26.00 5.81 9.11
CA LEU A 86 -25.90 5.66 7.66
C LEU A 86 -24.43 5.45 7.22
N PHE A 87 -23.52 6.25 7.76
CA PHE A 87 -22.08 6.14 7.51
C PHE A 87 -21.55 4.78 7.98
N TYR A 88 -22.02 4.28 9.12
CA TYR A 88 -21.59 2.98 9.66
C TYR A 88 -22.08 1.79 8.82
N GLN A 89 -23.24 1.89 8.15
CA GLN A 89 -23.77 0.85 7.26
C GLN A 89 -23.01 0.75 5.93
N LEU A 90 -22.60 1.89 5.35
CA LEU A 90 -21.80 1.94 4.12
C LEU A 90 -20.41 1.30 4.28
N PHE A 91 -19.82 1.35 5.47
CA PHE A 91 -18.51 0.74 5.78
C PHE A 91 -18.61 -0.60 6.57
N ARG A 92 -19.81 -1.19 6.73
CA ARG A 92 -20.10 -2.22 7.77
C ARG A 92 -19.77 -3.66 7.46
N ASN A 93 -19.55 -4.02 6.21
CA ASN A 93 -19.27 -5.42 5.90
C ASN A 93 -17.78 -5.71 6.09
N TYR A 94 -17.27 -5.42 7.29
CA TYR A 94 -15.94 -5.83 7.74
C TYR A 94 -15.97 -7.34 8.01
N GLU A 95 -15.90 -8.10 6.93
CA GLU A 95 -15.56 -9.52 6.98
C GLU A 95 -14.08 -9.61 7.37
N ARG A 96 -13.76 -10.50 8.31
CA ARG A 96 -12.40 -10.65 8.84
C ARG A 96 -11.44 -10.95 7.68
N ALA A 97 -10.34 -10.21 7.64
CA ALA A 97 -9.33 -10.34 6.60
C ALA A 97 -8.19 -11.30 6.98
N HIS A 98 -8.37 -12.04 8.08
CA HIS A 98 -7.45 -13.05 8.58
C HIS A 98 -8.24 -14.07 9.42
N VAL A 99 -7.93 -15.34 9.24
CA VAL A 99 -8.42 -16.47 10.03
C VAL A 99 -7.18 -17.25 10.44
N GLY A 100 -7.03 -17.52 11.73
CA GLY A 100 -5.89 -18.26 12.28
C GLY A 100 -6.06 -19.77 12.12
N HIS A 101 -4.96 -20.53 12.12
CA HIS A 101 -5.01 -21.99 12.06
C HIS A 101 -5.79 -22.59 13.24
N ASP A 102 -5.70 -22.00 14.43
CA ASP A 102 -6.41 -22.48 15.63
C ASP A 102 -7.94 -22.39 15.47
N GLU A 103 -8.41 -21.36 14.77
CA GLU A 103 -9.84 -21.16 14.52
C GLU A 103 -10.38 -22.22 13.55
N ILE A 104 -9.59 -22.60 12.55
CA ILE A 104 -9.92 -23.67 11.59
C ILE A 104 -9.93 -25.02 12.31
N LYS A 105 -8.91 -25.31 13.14
CA LYS A 105 -8.85 -26.54 13.96
C LYS A 105 -10.05 -26.64 14.89
N PHE A 106 -10.43 -25.53 15.53
CA PHE A 106 -11.58 -25.48 16.41
C PHE A 106 -12.89 -25.75 15.64
N ALA A 107 -13.05 -25.13 14.47
CA ALA A 107 -14.23 -25.35 13.63
C ALA A 107 -14.34 -26.82 13.17
N LEU A 108 -13.24 -27.43 12.77
CA LEU A 108 -13.19 -28.84 12.37
C LEU A 108 -13.43 -29.79 13.55
N THR A 109 -12.85 -29.50 14.72
CA THR A 109 -13.09 -30.28 15.93
C THR A 109 -14.57 -30.26 16.29
N LYS A 110 -15.22 -29.09 16.18
CA LYS A 110 -16.66 -28.94 16.39
C LYS A 110 -17.47 -29.76 15.37
N LEU A 111 -17.13 -29.69 14.08
CA LEU A 111 -17.77 -30.48 13.03
C LEU A 111 -17.60 -31.99 13.26
N HIS A 112 -16.40 -32.42 13.68
CA HIS A 112 -16.09 -33.82 13.98
C HIS A 112 -16.90 -34.35 15.17
N GLN A 113 -17.04 -33.55 16.23
CA GLN A 113 -17.87 -33.87 17.39
C GLN A 113 -19.36 -33.91 17.05
N GLN A 114 -19.84 -33.00 16.20
CA GLN A 114 -21.25 -32.87 15.86
C GLN A 114 -21.72 -33.89 14.79
N SER A 115 -20.82 -34.40 13.96
CA SER A 115 -21.13 -35.48 13.02
C SER A 115 -21.48 -36.76 13.79
N ASP A 116 -22.54 -37.49 13.43
CA ASP A 116 -22.93 -38.74 14.11
C ASP A 116 -22.46 -39.99 13.34
N ASN A 117 -21.67 -39.79 12.28
CA ASN A 117 -21.23 -40.88 11.40
C ASN A 117 -20.18 -41.76 12.08
N GLN A 118 -20.27 -43.08 11.87
CA GLN A 118 -19.25 -44.04 12.31
C GLN A 118 -17.97 -43.95 11.46
N ILE A 119 -18.04 -43.29 10.29
CA ILE A 119 -16.94 -43.13 9.32
C ILE A 119 -16.34 -41.73 9.49
N LYS A 120 -15.73 -41.47 10.65
CA LYS A 120 -14.99 -40.22 10.88
C LYS A 120 -13.50 -40.44 10.67
N PRO A 121 -12.79 -39.50 10.00
CA PRO A 121 -11.33 -39.55 9.94
C PRO A 121 -10.74 -39.40 11.35
N GLU A 122 -9.53 -39.94 11.55
CA GLU A 122 -8.80 -39.75 12.79
C GLU A 122 -8.45 -38.27 12.96
N LEU A 123 -9.00 -37.64 14.01
CA LEU A 123 -8.92 -36.20 14.21
C LEU A 123 -7.47 -35.70 14.21
N LYS A 124 -6.54 -36.44 14.83
CA LYS A 124 -5.12 -36.04 14.89
C LYS A 124 -4.47 -36.00 13.50
N LEU A 125 -4.69 -37.03 12.68
CA LEU A 125 -4.14 -37.10 11.33
C LEU A 125 -4.73 -36.01 10.43
N LEU A 126 -6.05 -35.79 10.53
CA LEU A 126 -6.75 -34.75 9.78
C LEU A 126 -6.22 -33.35 10.13
N LEU A 127 -6.05 -33.04 11.42
CA LEU A 127 -5.54 -31.72 11.85
C LEU A 127 -4.09 -31.50 11.39
N GLN A 128 -3.26 -32.55 11.40
CA GLN A 128 -1.85 -32.46 10.96
C GLN A 128 -1.73 -32.25 9.45
N GLU A 129 -2.54 -32.94 8.65
CA GLU A 129 -2.57 -32.77 7.20
C GLU A 129 -3.05 -31.37 6.80
N ILE A 130 -4.08 -30.87 7.49
CA ILE A 130 -4.63 -29.53 7.27
C ILE A 130 -3.62 -28.44 7.65
N ASP A 131 -2.84 -28.63 8.73
CA ASP A 131 -1.76 -27.72 9.08
C ASP A 131 -0.75 -27.58 7.94
N ALA A 132 -0.31 -28.71 7.37
CA ALA A 132 0.63 -28.70 6.26
C ALA A 132 0.04 -28.03 5.00
N PHE A 133 -1.23 -28.27 4.71
CA PHE A 133 -1.91 -27.69 3.55
C PHE A 133 -2.23 -26.20 3.72
N PHE A 134 -2.63 -25.77 4.92
CA PHE A 134 -2.93 -24.38 5.22
C PHE A 134 -1.71 -23.48 5.04
N VAL A 135 -0.53 -23.91 5.51
CA VAL A 135 0.73 -23.17 5.32
C VAL A 135 1.04 -22.96 3.84
N ARG A 136 0.76 -23.97 3.01
CA ARG A 136 0.93 -23.87 1.54
C ARG A 136 -0.05 -22.86 0.94
N ILE A 137 -1.35 -22.99 1.22
CA ILE A 137 -2.36 -22.05 0.71
C ILE A 137 -2.10 -20.62 1.20
N GLU A 138 -1.74 -20.44 2.47
CA GLU A 138 -1.43 -19.12 3.03
C GLU A 138 -0.31 -18.43 2.24
N THR A 139 0.76 -19.16 1.96
CA THR A 139 1.90 -18.66 1.18
C THR A 139 1.48 -18.31 -0.25
N GLU A 140 0.72 -19.18 -0.91
CA GLU A 140 0.21 -18.95 -2.27
C GLU A 140 -0.71 -17.74 -2.34
N MET A 141 -1.70 -17.66 -1.43
CA MET A 141 -2.63 -16.54 -1.32
C MET A 141 -1.92 -15.22 -1.06
N SER A 142 -0.99 -15.19 -0.11
CA SER A 142 -0.20 -14.00 0.23
C SER A 142 0.59 -13.51 -0.99
N SER A 143 1.22 -14.43 -1.71
CA SER A 143 1.97 -14.12 -2.93
C SER A 143 1.07 -13.55 -4.03
N HIS A 144 -0.11 -14.13 -4.24
CA HIS A 144 -1.08 -13.65 -5.23
C HIS A 144 -1.64 -12.27 -4.88
N PHE A 145 -1.94 -12.04 -3.60
CA PHE A 145 -2.39 -10.76 -3.09
C PHE A 145 -1.31 -9.68 -3.26
N ALA A 146 -0.05 -9.98 -2.93
CA ALA A 146 1.07 -9.07 -3.11
C ALA A 146 1.26 -8.68 -4.59
N ARG A 147 1.30 -9.67 -5.49
CA ARG A 147 1.45 -9.41 -6.95
C ARG A 147 0.34 -8.51 -7.49
N LYS A 148 -0.92 -8.81 -7.18
CA LYS A 148 -2.06 -7.97 -7.61
C LYS A 148 -1.99 -6.58 -7.01
N THR A 149 -1.65 -6.46 -5.73
CA THR A 149 -1.53 -5.17 -5.05
C THR A 149 -0.45 -4.28 -5.68
N HIS A 150 0.72 -4.84 -6.00
CA HIS A 150 1.79 -4.10 -6.68
C HIS A 150 1.38 -3.68 -8.09
N PHE A 151 0.72 -4.56 -8.85
CA PHE A 151 0.22 -4.23 -10.18
C PHE A 151 -0.78 -3.07 -10.15
N TRP A 152 -1.75 -3.14 -9.24
CA TRP A 152 -2.74 -2.07 -9.07
C TRP A 152 -2.13 -0.77 -8.55
N SER A 153 -1.14 -0.85 -7.64
CA SER A 153 -0.37 0.32 -7.20
C SER A 153 0.30 1.03 -8.37
N PHE A 154 0.94 0.28 -9.26
CA PHE A 154 1.59 0.82 -10.45
C PHE A 154 0.57 1.44 -11.42
N MET A 155 -0.56 0.77 -11.67
CA MET A 155 -1.63 1.30 -12.52
C MET A 155 -2.22 2.61 -11.98
N ILE A 156 -2.48 2.67 -10.67
CA ILE A 156 -3.00 3.88 -10.02
C ILE A 156 -1.96 5.02 -10.08
N ALA A 157 -0.69 4.72 -9.80
CA ALA A 157 0.38 5.70 -9.92
C ALA A 157 0.46 6.26 -11.35
N ALA A 158 0.35 5.41 -12.37
CA ALA A 158 0.34 5.82 -13.77
C ALA A 158 -0.83 6.76 -14.09
N VAL A 159 -2.04 6.42 -13.61
CA VAL A 159 -3.23 7.27 -13.77
C VAL A 159 -3.02 8.63 -13.10
N PHE A 160 -2.48 8.68 -11.89
CA PHE A 160 -2.17 9.94 -11.20
C PHE A 160 -1.12 10.76 -11.95
N VAL A 161 -0.04 10.14 -12.41
CA VAL A 161 1.00 10.83 -13.18
C VAL A 161 0.43 11.44 -14.45
N ILE A 162 -0.45 10.73 -15.14
CA ILE A 162 -1.15 11.24 -16.31
C ILE A 162 -2.03 12.40 -15.87
N LEU A 163 -3.00 12.21 -14.97
CA LEU A 163 -3.95 13.25 -14.54
C LEU A 163 -3.29 14.55 -14.06
N PHE A 164 -2.21 14.42 -13.30
CA PHE A 164 -1.48 15.57 -12.74
C PHE A 164 -0.33 16.05 -13.63
N GLN A 165 -0.14 15.46 -14.81
CA GLN A 165 0.91 15.84 -15.76
C GLN A 165 2.31 15.85 -15.10
N LEU A 166 2.58 14.83 -14.29
CA LEU A 166 3.81 14.77 -13.50
C LEU A 166 4.97 14.28 -14.37
N ASP A 167 5.82 15.21 -14.78
CA ASP A 167 7.09 14.92 -15.41
C ASP A 167 8.25 15.23 -14.44
N THR A 168 9.06 14.21 -14.15
CA THR A 168 10.24 14.28 -13.28
C THR A 168 11.21 15.37 -13.72
N PHE A 169 11.45 15.52 -15.03
CA PHE A 169 12.38 16.53 -15.54
C PHE A 169 11.84 17.93 -15.36
N SER A 170 10.54 18.12 -15.61
CA SER A 170 9.84 19.38 -15.39
C SER A 170 9.80 19.76 -13.90
N VAL A 171 9.57 18.80 -13.00
CA VAL A 171 9.60 19.02 -11.55
C VAL A 171 11.01 19.40 -11.10
N LEU A 172 12.03 18.68 -11.56
CA LEU A 172 13.42 18.95 -11.19
C LEU A 172 13.89 20.32 -11.69
N ALA A 173 13.53 20.72 -12.90
CA ALA A 173 13.85 22.03 -13.47
C ALA A 173 13.16 23.18 -12.70
N LYS A 174 11.90 23.00 -12.29
CA LYS A 174 11.19 24.00 -11.47
C LYS A 174 11.82 24.15 -10.08
N VAL A 175 12.19 23.03 -9.45
CA VAL A 175 12.83 23.03 -8.12
C VAL A 175 14.25 23.61 -8.16
N SER A 176 14.97 23.45 -9.26
CA SER A 176 16.34 23.96 -9.38
C SER A 176 16.39 25.47 -9.62
N GLN A 177 15.34 26.07 -10.17
CA GLN A 177 15.35 27.47 -10.62
C GLN A 177 14.86 28.49 -9.58
N ASP A 178 14.02 28.08 -8.62
CA ASP A 178 13.45 29.00 -7.61
C ASP A 178 14.07 28.81 -6.21
N GLN A 179 14.88 29.79 -5.77
CA GLN A 179 15.58 29.74 -4.49
C GLN A 179 14.65 29.95 -3.29
N ALA A 180 13.63 30.82 -3.40
CA ALA A 180 12.66 31.04 -2.34
C ALA A 180 11.81 29.79 -2.10
N TYR A 181 11.38 29.13 -3.18
CA TYR A 181 10.63 27.87 -3.13
C TYR A 181 11.40 26.75 -2.41
N ARG A 182 12.72 26.64 -2.64
CA ARG A 182 13.59 25.65 -1.96
C ARG A 182 13.67 25.87 -0.44
N GLU A 183 13.80 27.13 -0.02
CA GLU A 183 13.99 27.45 1.40
C GLU A 183 12.73 27.16 2.23
N HIS A 184 11.54 27.38 1.68
CA HIS A 184 10.27 27.04 2.32
C HIS A 184 10.09 25.52 2.47
N LEU A 185 10.39 24.73 1.44
CA LEU A 185 10.30 23.26 1.52
C LEU A 185 11.29 22.66 2.54
N ILE A 186 12.53 23.14 2.55
CA ILE A 186 13.58 22.62 3.44
C ILE A 186 13.27 22.94 4.91
N LYS A 187 12.81 24.16 5.23
CA LYS A 187 12.45 24.54 6.61
C LYS A 187 11.34 23.66 7.17
N ASN A 188 10.31 23.38 6.37
CA ASN A 188 9.15 22.60 6.80
C ASN A 188 9.51 21.12 7.01
N VAL A 189 10.26 20.52 6.07
CA VAL A 189 10.74 19.13 6.20
C VAL A 189 11.67 18.96 7.42
N GLN A 190 12.50 19.96 7.72
CA GLN A 190 13.37 19.93 8.90
C GLN A 190 12.59 20.03 10.22
N GLN A 191 11.45 20.73 10.26
CA GLN A 191 10.60 20.78 11.44
C GLN A 191 9.89 19.44 11.69
N GLU A 192 9.39 18.78 10.65
CA GLU A 192 8.73 17.47 10.74
C GLU A 192 9.70 16.36 11.17
N ILE A 193 10.93 16.34 10.64
CA ILE A 193 11.94 15.34 11.03
C ILE A 193 12.40 15.53 12.48
N LYS A 194 12.48 16.78 12.96
CA LYS A 194 12.84 17.07 14.36
C LYS A 194 11.73 16.70 15.33
N ALA A 195 10.47 16.94 14.98
CA ALA A 195 9.31 16.49 15.75
C ALA A 195 9.20 14.95 15.83
N GLN A 196 9.65 14.26 14.78
CA GLN A 196 9.62 12.80 14.69
C GLN A 196 10.68 12.08 15.55
N LYS A 197 11.76 12.76 15.95
CA LYS A 197 12.81 12.16 16.79
C LYS A 197 12.34 11.87 18.22
N THR A 198 11.33 12.59 18.72
CA THR A 198 10.86 12.47 20.11
C THR A 198 9.81 11.36 20.31
N ILE A 199 9.22 10.83 19.24
CA ILE A 199 8.10 9.87 19.31
C ILE A 199 8.55 8.43 18.98
N CYS A 200 9.66 8.24 18.28
CA CYS A 200 10.04 6.94 17.69
C CYS A 200 11.29 6.27 18.29
N ASP A 201 11.93 6.83 19.33
CA ASP A 201 13.16 6.28 19.93
C ASP A 201 12.93 5.12 20.92
N GLY A 202 11.70 4.59 20.99
CA GLY A 202 11.41 3.37 21.73
C GLY A 202 10.44 2.48 20.95
N VAL A 203 10.76 1.19 20.89
CA VAL A 203 9.93 0.07 20.39
C VAL A 203 10.27 -0.42 18.97
N ILE A 204 11.10 -1.47 18.96
CA ILE A 204 11.47 -2.31 17.82
C ILE A 204 10.32 -3.30 17.55
N THR A 205 9.31 -2.93 16.77
CA THR A 205 8.40 -3.94 16.17
C THR A 205 7.73 -3.42 14.90
N SER A 206 7.89 -4.15 13.80
CA SER A 206 7.46 -3.79 12.43
C SER A 206 5.97 -3.49 12.26
N VAL A 207 5.13 -3.88 13.23
CA VAL A 207 3.66 -3.73 13.17
C VAL A 207 3.18 -2.35 13.63
N LYS A 208 3.96 -1.61 14.43
CA LYS A 208 3.58 -0.26 14.93
C LYS A 208 4.22 0.91 14.16
N PHE A 209 5.16 0.63 13.25
CA PHE A 209 5.69 1.63 12.31
C PHE A 209 4.59 2.20 11.41
N GLN A 210 3.65 1.34 10.98
CA GLN A 210 2.47 1.72 10.21
C GLN A 210 1.54 2.69 10.98
N GLN A 211 1.42 2.54 12.30
CA GLN A 211 0.57 3.38 13.16
C GLN A 211 1.19 4.76 13.46
N CYS A 212 2.52 4.86 13.42
CA CYS A 212 3.22 6.13 13.53
C CYS A 212 3.15 6.94 12.22
N LEU A 213 3.19 6.25 11.07
CA LEU A 213 3.01 6.87 9.75
C LEU A 213 1.61 7.48 9.59
N THR A 214 0.55 6.77 10.00
CA THR A 214 -0.84 7.27 9.87
C THR A 214 -1.13 8.50 10.72
N GLN A 215 -0.42 8.73 11.82
CA GLN A 215 -0.57 9.96 12.64
C GLN A 215 0.14 11.18 12.01
N THR A 216 1.13 10.95 11.16
CA THR A 216 1.90 12.02 10.49
C THR A 216 1.26 12.44 9.15
N GLU A 217 0.43 11.57 8.56
CA GLU A 217 -0.26 11.78 7.28
C GLU A 217 -1.23 12.98 7.26
N GLN A 218 -1.74 13.43 8.41
CA GLN A 218 -2.81 14.43 8.46
C GLN A 218 -2.35 15.90 8.32
N LYS A 219 -1.06 16.20 8.48
CA LYS A 219 -0.55 17.58 8.52
C LYS A 219 0.10 18.07 7.23
N LEU A 220 0.29 17.20 6.24
CA LEU A 220 0.92 17.55 4.96
C LEU A 220 -0.06 18.05 3.88
N ALA A 221 -1.36 18.03 4.13
CA ALA A 221 -2.38 18.32 3.12
C ALA A 221 -2.66 19.82 2.88
N LEU A 222 -1.97 20.73 3.56
CA LEU A 222 -2.23 22.17 3.49
C LEU A 222 -0.97 22.93 3.10
N TYR A 223 -0.53 22.80 1.85
CA TYR A 223 0.45 23.72 1.30
C TYR A 223 0.09 24.17 -0.10
N ASP A 224 0.17 25.49 -0.27
CA ASP A 224 -0.21 26.33 -1.40
C ASP A 224 0.60 26.00 -2.66
N PHE A 225 0.26 24.87 -3.29
CA PHE A 225 0.75 24.49 -4.60
C PHE A 225 -0.38 24.73 -5.58
N THR A 226 -0.15 25.58 -6.60
CA THR A 226 -1.04 25.67 -7.76
C THR A 226 -0.93 24.37 -8.56
N LEU A 227 -1.65 23.34 -8.10
CA LEU A 227 -1.68 21.95 -8.59
C LEU A 227 -2.51 21.81 -9.86
N LEU A 228 -3.05 22.91 -10.38
CA LEU A 228 -3.96 22.86 -11.50
C LEU A 228 -3.19 22.49 -12.78
N PRO A 229 -3.65 21.47 -13.53
CA PRO A 229 -3.05 21.11 -14.79
C PRO A 229 -3.02 22.34 -15.69
N LYS A 230 -1.93 22.54 -16.43
CA LYS A 230 -1.85 23.61 -17.45
C LYS A 230 -2.63 23.18 -18.68
N GLY A 231 -3.94 22.96 -18.52
CA GLY A 231 -4.86 22.53 -19.56
C GLY A 231 -4.34 21.39 -20.44
N GLU A 232 -5.00 21.22 -21.58
CA GLU A 232 -4.62 20.21 -22.56
C GLU A 232 -3.35 20.60 -23.34
N ALA A 233 -3.00 21.90 -23.35
CA ALA A 233 -1.83 22.48 -24.02
C ALA A 233 -0.46 21.99 -23.47
N HIS A 234 -0.45 21.21 -22.38
CA HIS A 234 0.77 20.66 -21.81
C HIS A 234 1.23 19.34 -22.47
N TYR A 235 0.29 18.48 -22.89
CA TYR A 235 0.63 17.26 -23.65
C TYR A 235 0.95 17.59 -25.10
N TYR A 236 0.35 18.66 -25.61
CA TYR A 236 0.58 19.18 -26.94
C TYR A 236 0.64 20.70 -26.83
N LYS A 237 1.84 21.31 -26.83
CA LYS A 237 1.96 22.78 -26.91
C LYS A 237 1.32 23.25 -28.23
N VAL A 238 0.04 23.64 -28.19
CA VAL A 238 -0.64 24.36 -29.28
C VAL A 238 -0.28 25.82 -29.14
N GLY A 239 0.39 26.37 -30.15
CA GLY A 239 0.62 27.81 -30.24
C GLY A 239 2.00 28.24 -30.71
N GLU A 240 2.99 27.35 -30.77
CA GLU A 240 4.30 27.70 -31.36
C GLU A 240 4.37 27.17 -32.80
N THR A 241 3.98 28.04 -33.73
CA THR A 241 4.46 28.02 -35.12
C THR A 241 5.98 28.14 -35.09
N HIS A 242 6.70 27.05 -35.34
CA HIS A 242 7.80 26.92 -36.32
C HIS A 242 8.51 25.55 -36.17
N HIS A 243 8.57 24.87 -37.31
CA HIS A 243 9.31 23.68 -37.75
C HIS A 243 10.26 22.92 -36.79
N HIS A 244 10.06 21.59 -36.77
CA HIS A 244 10.87 20.54 -36.13
C HIS A 244 10.93 20.56 -34.59
N LYS A 245 9.84 20.12 -33.93
CA LYS A 245 9.98 19.44 -32.65
C LYS A 245 10.74 18.13 -32.89
N THR A 246 12.01 18.10 -32.49
CA THR A 246 12.87 16.92 -32.52
C THR A 246 12.15 15.80 -31.79
N LEU A 247 12.03 14.62 -32.40
CA LEU A 247 11.55 13.38 -31.76
C LEU A 247 12.03 13.24 -30.31
N TRP A 248 13.25 13.71 -30.04
CA TRP A 248 13.89 13.81 -28.74
C TRP A 248 13.09 14.48 -27.63
N GLN A 249 12.36 15.58 -27.90
CA GLN A 249 11.57 16.30 -26.87
C GLN A 249 10.29 15.54 -26.50
N LEU A 250 9.66 14.89 -27.48
CA LEU A 250 8.53 13.99 -27.19
C LEU A 250 9.00 12.79 -26.37
N ILE A 251 10.12 12.20 -26.76
CA ILE A 251 10.73 11.06 -26.07
C ILE A 251 11.09 11.43 -24.61
N SER A 252 11.68 12.62 -24.36
CA SER A 252 12.02 13.04 -22.99
C SER A 252 10.79 13.22 -22.10
N PHE A 253 9.67 13.70 -22.65
CA PHE A 253 8.42 13.87 -21.90
C PHE A 253 7.80 12.53 -21.51
N TRP A 254 7.71 11.59 -22.45
CA TRP A 254 7.22 10.23 -22.18
C TRP A 254 8.11 9.47 -21.20
N ILE A 255 9.44 9.58 -21.35
CA ILE A 255 10.40 9.03 -20.40
C ILE A 255 10.22 9.66 -19.02
N GLY A 256 10.02 10.97 -18.95
CA GLY A 256 9.77 11.70 -17.71
C GLY A 256 8.52 11.23 -16.96
N MET A 257 7.43 10.95 -17.67
CA MET A 257 6.22 10.36 -17.09
C MET A 257 6.42 8.91 -16.63
N VAL A 258 7.14 8.10 -17.40
CA VAL A 258 7.47 6.72 -17.01
C VAL A 258 8.32 6.70 -15.74
N ILE A 259 9.36 7.53 -15.68
CA ILE A 259 10.21 7.67 -14.49
C ILE A 259 9.37 8.14 -13.30
N SER A 260 8.49 9.13 -13.49
CA SER A 260 7.61 9.62 -12.42
C SER A 260 6.67 8.53 -11.91
N THR A 261 6.14 7.69 -12.80
CA THR A 261 5.29 6.55 -12.44
C THR A 261 6.07 5.55 -11.59
N ILE A 262 7.28 5.18 -12.02
CA ILE A 262 8.16 4.30 -11.24
C ILE A 262 8.42 4.93 -9.87
N PHE A 263 8.84 6.19 -9.83
CA PHE A 263 9.18 6.92 -8.61
C PHE A 263 8.02 7.01 -7.62
N ILE A 264 6.81 7.29 -8.09
CA ILE A 264 5.63 7.36 -7.25
C ILE A 264 5.22 5.96 -6.78
N SER A 265 5.33 4.93 -7.63
CA SER A 265 4.99 3.55 -7.31
C SER A 265 5.90 2.91 -6.23
N LEU A 266 7.12 3.44 -6.03
CA LEU A 266 8.02 3.05 -4.93
C LEU A 266 7.42 3.39 -3.55
N GLY A 267 6.44 4.28 -3.51
CA GLY A 267 5.70 4.65 -2.31
C GLY A 267 6.45 5.59 -1.36
N ALA A 268 5.73 6.09 -0.38
CA ALA A 268 6.24 7.09 0.58
C ALA A 268 7.44 6.60 1.42
N PRO A 269 7.52 5.32 1.86
CA PRO A 269 8.64 4.86 2.69
C PRO A 269 10.01 5.01 2.00
N PHE A 270 10.07 4.83 0.68
CA PHE A 270 11.30 4.99 -0.09
C PHE A 270 11.81 6.44 -0.02
N TRP A 271 10.96 7.41 -0.39
CA TRP A 271 11.34 8.83 -0.45
C TRP A 271 11.67 9.41 0.91
N PHE A 272 10.95 9.00 1.95
CA PHE A 272 11.26 9.41 3.32
C PHE A 272 12.69 9.01 3.72
N ASN A 273 13.08 7.77 3.46
CA ASN A 273 14.44 7.30 3.73
C ASN A 273 15.49 8.10 2.94
N ARG A 274 15.21 8.42 1.66
CA ARG A 274 16.13 9.23 0.84
C ARG A 274 16.30 10.65 1.38
N ILE A 275 15.20 11.33 1.72
CA ILE A 275 15.24 12.67 2.33
C ILE A 275 16.06 12.66 3.62
N LYS A 276 15.82 11.68 4.50
CA LYS A 276 16.56 11.53 5.76
C LYS A 276 18.06 11.41 5.52
N THR A 277 18.49 10.55 4.59
CA THR A 277 19.91 10.40 4.25
C THR A 277 20.51 11.69 3.70
N LEU A 278 19.79 12.39 2.82
CA LEU A 278 20.27 13.64 2.22
C LEU A 278 20.40 14.77 3.26
N ILE A 279 19.45 14.88 4.20
CA ILE A 279 19.52 15.86 5.30
C ILE A 279 20.67 15.54 6.25
N GLN A 280 20.84 14.27 6.63
CA GLN A 280 21.98 13.86 7.46
C GLN A 280 23.33 14.14 6.79
N LEU A 281 23.41 13.92 5.48
CA LEU A 281 24.59 14.25 4.69
C LEU A 281 24.83 15.77 4.67
N LYS A 282 23.76 16.56 4.51
CA LYS A 282 23.83 18.03 4.50
C LYS A 282 24.35 18.55 5.84
N ASP A 283 23.81 18.06 6.94
CA ASP A 283 24.19 18.47 8.29
C ASP A 283 25.64 18.07 8.63
N LYS A 284 26.11 16.92 8.13
CA LYS A 284 27.51 16.49 8.31
C LYS A 284 28.46 17.39 7.52
N LEU A 285 28.14 17.69 6.27
CA LEU A 285 28.97 18.52 5.41
C LEU A 285 28.99 19.98 5.86
N SER A 286 27.86 20.54 6.27
CA SER A 286 27.80 21.92 6.79
C SER A 286 28.65 22.09 8.05
N LYS A 287 28.78 21.06 8.89
CA LYS A 287 29.66 21.09 10.09
C LYS A 287 31.15 21.01 9.74
N VAL A 288 31.50 20.31 8.66
CA VAL A 288 32.90 20.18 8.20
C VAL A 288 33.36 21.46 7.51
N THR A 289 32.50 22.13 6.74
CA THR A 289 32.83 23.37 6.03
C THR A 289 32.96 24.59 6.95
N VAL A 290 32.53 24.50 8.21
CA VAL A 290 32.62 25.59 9.22
C VAL A 290 33.89 25.49 10.09
N LYS A 291 34.72 24.46 9.88
CA LYS A 291 36.08 24.36 10.44
C LYS A 291 37.10 24.75 9.38
#